data_AF-A0A8C1SNU7-F1
#
_entry.id   AF-A0A8C1SNU7-F1
#
_cell.length_a   1.000
_cell.length_b   1.000
_cell.length_c   1.000
_cell.angle_alpha   90.00
_cell.angle_beta   90.00
_cell.angle_gamma   90.00
#
_symmetry.space_group_name_H-M   'P 1'
#
loop_
_entity.id
_entity.type
_entity.pdbx_description
1 polymer ?
#
loop_
_entity_poly.entity_id
_entity_poly.type
_entity_poly.pdbx_seq_one_letter_code
_entity_poly.pdbx_strand_id
1 'polypeptide(L)'
;MSAMRVDAKVVMLGKESVGKTSLVERYVHRRFLVGPYQNTIGAAFVAKALNVNDKVVTLGIWDTAGSERYEAMSRIYYRGARAAIVCYDLTDSSSFGRARFWVKELQNCEEHCKIYLCGTKSDLIEADRSVRQVDYHDVQDFADEIGAQHFETSSKTGKNVDEVFQKVAEDFSNCALEFMQGENLLQSENTYFRLTPGSVCFRDNAFQTLTLSVICCLA
;
A
#
# COMPACT_ATOMS: atom_id res chain seq x y z
N MET A 1 -1.30 3.97 29.09
CA MET A 1 -0.64 3.19 28.02
C MET A 1 -0.59 4.08 26.80
N SER A 2 0.59 4.49 26.32
CA SER A 2 0.65 5.34 25.12
C SER A 2 0.15 4.50 23.94
N ALA A 3 -0.75 5.05 23.13
CA ALA A 3 -1.16 4.40 21.90
C ALA A 3 0.09 4.16 21.04
N MET A 4 0.24 2.95 20.50
CA MET A 4 1.29 2.65 19.53
C MET A 4 1.08 3.56 18.33
N ARG A 5 2.04 4.45 18.04
CA ARG A 5 1.98 5.33 16.88
C ARG A 5 2.11 4.48 15.62
N VAL A 6 1.14 4.60 14.71
CA VAL A 6 1.21 4.00 13.38
C VAL A 6 1.94 4.98 12.47
N ASP A 7 2.97 4.51 11.77
CA ASP A 7 3.73 5.33 10.83
C ASP A 7 3.11 5.27 9.43
N ALA A 8 2.69 4.08 8.98
CA ALA A 8 2.07 3.88 7.68
C ALA A 8 0.78 3.07 7.77
N LYS A 9 -0.31 3.64 7.24
CA LYS A 9 -1.58 2.92 7.06
C LYS A 9 -1.52 2.07 5.79
N VAL A 10 -1.72 0.76 5.96
CA VAL A 10 -1.77 -0.24 4.88
C VAL A 10 -3.18 -0.81 4.82
N VAL A 11 -3.78 -0.85 3.63
CA VAL A 11 -5.12 -1.44 3.42
C VAL A 11 -5.02 -2.71 2.58
N MET A 12 -5.73 -3.76 2.99
CA MET A 12 -5.88 -4.99 2.22
C MET A 12 -7.15 -4.89 1.37
N LEU A 13 -7.04 -5.01 0.04
CA LEU A 13 -8.19 -4.98 -0.88
C LEU A 13 -8.21 -6.22 -1.77
N GLY A 14 -9.35 -6.52 -2.38
CA GLY A 14 -9.55 -7.71 -3.21
C GLY A 14 -10.87 -8.42 -2.91
N LYS A 15 -11.27 -9.33 -3.81
CA LYS A 15 -12.52 -10.11 -3.71
C LYS A 15 -12.59 -10.90 -2.39
N GLU A 16 -13.79 -11.28 -1.96
CA GLU A 16 -13.97 -12.23 -0.87
C GLU A 16 -13.24 -13.56 -1.16
N SER A 17 -12.83 -14.26 -0.10
CA SER A 17 -12.19 -15.59 -0.18
C SER A 17 -10.85 -15.69 -0.93
N VAL A 18 -10.26 -14.58 -1.39
CA VAL A 18 -8.91 -14.59 -2.00
C VAL A 18 -7.84 -14.90 -0.96
N GLY A 19 -8.00 -14.49 0.30
CA GLY A 19 -7.06 -14.81 1.38
C GLY A 19 -6.41 -13.62 2.08
N LYS A 20 -7.00 -12.41 1.99
CA LYS A 20 -6.53 -11.19 2.69
C LYS A 20 -6.35 -11.44 4.21
N THR A 21 -7.40 -11.91 4.88
CA THR A 21 -7.38 -12.22 6.31
C THR A 21 -6.35 -13.28 6.64
N SER A 22 -6.25 -14.35 5.84
CA SER A 22 -5.23 -15.40 6.04
C SER A 22 -3.81 -14.88 5.86
N LEU A 23 -3.59 -13.93 4.95
CA LEU A 23 -2.30 -13.29 4.72
C LEU A 23 -1.90 -12.42 5.94
N VAL A 24 -2.84 -11.62 6.46
CA VAL A 24 -2.63 -10.83 7.68
C VAL A 24 -2.39 -11.72 8.90
N GLU A 25 -3.20 -12.76 9.10
CA GLU A 25 -3.03 -13.74 10.18
C GLU A 25 -1.68 -14.45 10.11
N ARG A 26 -1.25 -14.86 8.90
CA ARG A 26 0.06 -15.48 8.72
C ARG A 26 1.19 -14.51 9.04
N TYR A 27 1.09 -13.26 8.59
CA TYR A 27 2.10 -12.26 8.86
C TYR A 27 2.19 -11.93 10.36
N VAL A 28 1.06 -11.64 11.01
CA VAL A 28 1.05 -11.16 12.40
C VAL A 28 1.27 -12.30 13.40
N HIS A 29 0.53 -13.40 13.24
CA HIS A 29 0.47 -14.47 14.25
C HIS A 29 1.24 -15.72 13.87
N ARG A 30 1.93 -15.72 12.72
CA ARG A 30 2.72 -16.87 12.23
C ARG A 30 1.91 -18.17 12.17
N ARG A 31 0.59 -18.07 11.95
CA ARG A 31 -0.33 -19.20 11.88
C ARG A 31 -1.17 -19.16 10.60
N PHE A 32 -1.69 -20.32 10.22
CA PHE A 32 -2.71 -20.45 9.19
C PHE A 32 -3.90 -21.18 9.79
N LEU A 33 -5.05 -20.52 9.84
CA LEU A 33 -6.25 -21.08 10.45
C LEU A 33 -6.90 -22.06 9.48
N VAL A 34 -7.04 -23.31 9.92
CA VAL A 34 -7.75 -24.36 9.20
C VAL A 34 -9.13 -24.48 9.83
N GLY A 35 -10.18 -24.12 9.08
CA GLY A 35 -11.55 -24.10 9.59
C GLY A 35 -12.53 -23.54 8.55
N PRO A 36 -13.84 -23.53 8.86
CA PRO A 36 -14.83 -22.95 7.97
C PRO A 36 -14.54 -21.47 7.77
N TYR A 37 -14.51 -21.04 6.51
CA TYR A 37 -14.30 -19.65 6.15
C TYR A 37 -15.37 -18.77 6.80
N GLN A 38 -14.93 -17.70 7.47
CA GLN A 38 -15.78 -16.66 8.03
C GLN A 38 -15.53 -15.37 7.25
N ASN A 39 -16.58 -14.77 6.72
CA ASN A 39 -16.46 -13.47 6.06
C ASN A 39 -16.06 -12.39 7.08
N THR A 40 -15.06 -11.59 6.74
CA THR A 40 -14.76 -10.36 7.49
C THR A 40 -15.93 -9.40 7.38
N ILE A 41 -16.43 -8.92 8.52
CA ILE A 41 -17.48 -7.91 8.59
C ILE A 41 -16.81 -6.54 8.77
N GLY A 42 -17.01 -5.63 7.81
CA GLY A 42 -16.39 -4.29 7.85
C GLY A 42 -14.89 -4.35 7.62
N ALA A 43 -14.09 -3.96 8.63
CA ALA A 43 -12.64 -4.09 8.59
C ALA A 43 -12.05 -4.39 9.99
N ALA A 44 -11.01 -5.21 10.02
CA ALA A 44 -10.19 -5.47 11.20
C ALA A 44 -8.90 -4.65 11.13
N PHE A 45 -8.42 -4.15 12.27
CA PHE A 45 -7.19 -3.37 12.37
C PHE A 45 -6.15 -4.09 13.22
N VAL A 46 -4.90 -4.11 12.76
CA VAL A 46 -3.75 -4.60 13.52
C VAL A 46 -2.53 -3.71 13.28
N ALA A 47 -1.80 -3.41 14.35
CA ALA A 47 -0.53 -2.69 14.27
C ALA A 47 0.64 -3.67 14.45
N LYS A 48 1.65 -3.59 13.58
CA LYS A 48 2.86 -4.39 13.68
C LYS A 48 4.10 -3.55 13.40
N ALA A 49 5.00 -3.53 14.36
CA ALA A 49 6.31 -2.91 14.24
C ALA A 49 7.29 -3.84 13.53
N LEU A 50 8.12 -3.29 12.65
CA LEU A 50 9.24 -3.96 11.99
C LEU A 50 10.46 -3.05 11.91
N ASN A 51 11.63 -3.67 11.87
CA ASN A 51 12.90 -2.96 11.74
C ASN A 51 13.24 -2.80 10.26
N VAL A 52 13.48 -1.57 9.83
CA VAL A 52 13.88 -1.18 8.47
C VAL A 52 15.06 -0.22 8.58
N ASN A 53 16.24 -0.61 8.09
CA ASN A 53 17.45 0.22 8.11
C ASN A 53 17.74 0.85 9.49
N ASP A 54 17.74 0.03 10.54
CA ASP A 54 17.93 0.43 11.94
C ASP A 54 16.86 1.38 12.53
N LYS A 55 15.74 1.57 11.83
CA LYS A 55 14.57 2.30 12.31
C LYS A 55 13.41 1.35 12.55
N VAL A 56 12.62 1.63 13.58
CA VAL A 56 11.36 0.93 13.80
C VAL A 56 10.27 1.64 12.99
N VAL A 57 9.63 0.91 12.08
CA VAL A 57 8.45 1.36 11.34
C VAL A 57 7.25 0.54 11.81
N THR A 58 6.17 1.21 12.19
CA THR A 58 4.92 0.58 12.59
C THR A 58 3.91 0.65 11.45
N LEU A 59 3.57 -0.50 10.87
CA LEU A 59 2.48 -0.62 9.91
C LEU A 59 1.15 -0.80 10.64
N GLY A 60 0.16 0.02 10.28
CA GLY A 60 -1.23 -0.16 10.68
C GLY A 60 -2.01 -0.81 9.54
N ILE A 61 -2.29 -2.09 9.67
CA ILE A 61 -2.88 -2.94 8.62
C ILE A 61 -4.39 -3.03 8.83
N TRP A 62 -5.13 -2.66 7.79
CA TRP A 62 -6.57 -2.74 7.72
C TRP A 62 -6.98 -3.90 6.81
N ASP A 63 -7.45 -5.00 7.39
CA ASP A 63 -8.05 -6.13 6.67
C ASP A 63 -9.53 -5.83 6.39
N THR A 64 -9.90 -5.58 5.13
CA THR A 64 -11.28 -5.22 4.78
C THR A 64 -12.09 -6.42 4.31
N ALA A 65 -13.40 -6.34 4.48
CA ALA A 65 -14.34 -7.21 3.77
C ALA A 65 -14.10 -7.11 2.25
N GLY A 66 -14.07 -8.26 1.58
CA GLY A 66 -13.95 -8.34 0.11
C GLY A 66 -15.27 -8.53 -0.62
N SER A 67 -16.39 -8.55 0.10
CA SER A 67 -17.71 -8.76 -0.49
C SER A 67 -18.18 -7.47 -1.14
N GLU A 68 -18.64 -7.57 -2.39
CA GLU A 68 -19.19 -6.43 -3.14
C GLU A 68 -20.33 -5.69 -2.40
N ARG A 69 -21.04 -6.39 -1.51
CA ARG A 69 -22.10 -5.81 -0.67
C ARG A 69 -21.61 -4.70 0.26
N TYR A 70 -20.32 -4.63 0.54
CA TYR A 70 -19.69 -3.61 1.38
C TYR A 70 -18.84 -2.61 0.58
N GLU A 71 -18.87 -2.65 -0.75
CA GLU A 71 -18.04 -1.81 -1.62
C GLU A 71 -18.24 -0.30 -1.36
N ALA A 72 -19.48 0.13 -1.13
CA ALA A 72 -19.79 1.52 -0.76
C ALA A 72 -19.15 1.93 0.60
N MET A 73 -18.89 0.95 1.48
CA MET A 73 -18.18 1.17 2.74
C MET A 73 -16.66 1.02 2.59
N SER A 74 -16.12 0.59 1.45
CA SER A 74 -14.67 0.42 1.29
C SER A 74 -13.92 1.75 1.31
N ARG A 75 -14.55 2.85 0.84
CA ARG A 75 -13.92 4.18 0.79
C ARG A 75 -13.46 4.69 2.14
N ILE A 76 -14.22 4.41 3.21
CA ILE A 76 -13.84 4.84 4.57
C ILE A 76 -12.57 4.13 5.06
N TYR A 77 -12.28 2.92 4.55
CA TYR A 77 -11.14 2.13 5.00
C TYR A 77 -9.85 2.46 4.27
N TYR A 78 -9.88 2.69 2.96
CA TYR A 78 -8.66 3.04 2.23
C TYR A 78 -8.31 4.53 2.27
N ARG A 79 -9.20 5.41 2.77
CA ARG A 79 -8.91 6.85 2.86
C ARG A 79 -7.64 7.13 3.66
N GLY A 80 -6.71 7.90 3.09
CA GLY A 80 -5.42 8.23 3.71
C GLY A 80 -4.48 7.03 3.86
N ALA A 81 -4.71 5.94 3.12
CA ALA A 81 -3.76 4.83 3.08
C ALA A 81 -2.48 5.27 2.36
N ARG A 82 -1.33 4.88 2.90
CA ARG A 82 -0.01 5.10 2.27
C ARG A 82 0.35 3.96 1.34
N ALA A 83 -0.17 2.77 1.61
CA ALA A 83 0.00 1.60 0.77
C ALA A 83 -1.29 0.77 0.73
N ALA A 84 -1.50 0.09 -0.40
CA ALA A 84 -2.56 -0.88 -0.58
C ALA A 84 -1.98 -2.20 -1.09
N ILE A 85 -2.32 -3.30 -0.42
CA ILE A 85 -2.03 -4.65 -0.89
C ILE A 85 -3.31 -5.19 -1.52
N VAL A 86 -3.35 -5.20 -2.86
CA VAL A 86 -4.50 -5.65 -3.65
C VAL A 86 -4.32 -7.12 -3.97
N CYS A 87 -5.07 -7.96 -3.27
CA CYS A 87 -4.99 -9.41 -3.34
C CYS A 87 -5.92 -9.98 -4.40
N TYR A 88 -5.44 -11.01 -5.09
CA TYR A 88 -6.23 -11.88 -5.95
C TYR A 88 -5.78 -13.33 -5.75
N ASP A 89 -6.59 -14.28 -6.16
CA ASP A 89 -6.31 -15.72 -6.06
C ASP A 89 -5.79 -16.21 -7.42
N LEU A 90 -4.63 -16.88 -7.40
CA LEU A 90 -3.99 -17.42 -8.62
C LEU A 90 -4.85 -18.48 -9.33
N THR A 91 -5.82 -19.05 -8.61
CA THR A 91 -6.75 -20.09 -9.08
C THR A 91 -8.13 -19.55 -9.48
N ASP A 92 -8.39 -18.23 -9.34
CA ASP A 92 -9.66 -17.60 -9.70
C ASP A 92 -9.43 -16.35 -10.56
N SER A 93 -9.61 -16.49 -11.87
CA SER A 93 -9.46 -15.38 -12.82
C SER A 93 -10.40 -14.19 -12.54
N SER A 94 -11.60 -14.44 -12.01
CA SER A 94 -12.55 -13.37 -11.69
C SER A 94 -12.07 -12.50 -10.52
N SER A 95 -11.27 -13.08 -9.62
CA SER A 95 -10.65 -12.35 -8.51
C SER A 95 -9.63 -11.32 -9.00
N PHE A 96 -8.90 -11.63 -10.06
CA PHE A 96 -7.95 -10.70 -10.66
C PHE A 96 -8.67 -9.56 -11.40
N GLY A 97 -9.79 -9.86 -12.08
CA GLY A 97 -10.68 -8.81 -12.61
C GLY A 97 -11.14 -7.82 -11.53
N ARG A 98 -11.43 -8.32 -10.31
CA ARG A 98 -11.75 -7.47 -9.16
C ARG A 98 -10.55 -6.71 -8.61
N ALA A 99 -9.35 -7.28 -8.63
CA ALA A 99 -8.14 -6.54 -8.27
C ALA A 99 -7.92 -5.33 -9.18
N ARG A 100 -8.10 -5.46 -10.50
CA ARG A 100 -8.00 -4.33 -11.45
C ARG A 100 -9.00 -3.22 -11.14
N PHE A 101 -10.23 -3.58 -10.76
CA PHE A 101 -11.23 -2.62 -10.30
C PHE A 101 -10.73 -1.82 -9.08
N TRP A 102 -10.19 -2.49 -8.06
CA TRP A 102 -9.67 -1.83 -6.86
C TRP A 102 -8.47 -0.94 -7.14
N VAL A 103 -7.57 -1.34 -8.04
CA VAL A 103 -6.45 -0.50 -8.50
C VAL A 103 -6.98 0.80 -9.09
N LYS A 104 -7.94 0.71 -10.01
CA LYS A 104 -8.54 1.90 -10.65
C LYS A 104 -9.22 2.81 -9.63
N GLU A 105 -9.96 2.24 -8.68
CA GLU A 105 -10.62 3.02 -7.63
C GLU A 105 -9.60 3.75 -6.74
N LEU A 106 -8.50 3.09 -6.37
CA LEU A 106 -7.41 3.71 -5.61
C LEU A 106 -6.73 4.84 -6.37
N GLN A 107 -6.39 4.64 -7.64
CA GLN A 107 -5.76 5.68 -8.46
C GLN A 107 -6.65 6.94 -8.58
N ASN A 108 -7.97 6.76 -8.58
CA ASN A 108 -8.91 7.88 -8.63
C ASN A 108 -9.11 8.60 -7.29
N CYS A 109 -8.93 7.91 -6.16
CA CYS A 109 -9.29 8.42 -4.83
C CYS A 109 -8.09 8.72 -3.93
N GLU A 110 -6.96 8.06 -4.12
CA GLU A 110 -5.78 8.07 -3.25
C GLU A 110 -4.49 8.04 -4.10
N GLU A 111 -4.21 9.13 -4.82
CA GLU A 111 -3.08 9.26 -5.76
C GLU A 111 -1.72 8.93 -5.14
N HIS A 112 -1.54 9.19 -3.84
CA HIS A 112 -0.29 8.95 -3.12
C HIS A 112 -0.18 7.54 -2.49
N CYS A 113 -1.17 6.68 -2.72
CA CYS A 113 -1.17 5.32 -2.19
C CYS A 113 -0.33 4.40 -3.09
N LYS A 114 0.77 3.85 -2.57
CA LYS A 114 1.56 2.85 -3.30
C LYS A 114 0.80 1.53 -3.40
N ILE A 115 0.75 0.94 -4.59
CA ILE A 115 -0.03 -0.27 -4.86
C ILE A 115 0.90 -1.48 -4.97
N TYR A 116 0.51 -2.56 -4.30
CA TYR A 116 1.18 -3.86 -4.32
C TYR A 116 0.16 -4.92 -4.76
N LEU A 117 0.38 -5.56 -5.89
CA LEU A 117 -0.41 -6.69 -6.35
C LEU A 117 0.06 -7.97 -5.67
N CYS A 118 -0.87 -8.71 -5.07
CA CYS A 118 -0.56 -9.93 -4.33
C CYS A 118 -1.40 -11.11 -4.84
N GLY A 119 -0.79 -11.97 -5.66
CA GLY A 119 -1.35 -13.27 -6.03
C GLY A 119 -1.25 -14.23 -4.85
N THR A 120 -2.36 -14.73 -4.36
CA THR A 120 -2.43 -15.60 -3.17
C THR A 120 -2.60 -17.06 -3.56
N LYS A 121 -2.41 -17.97 -2.59
CA LYS A 121 -2.57 -19.42 -2.73
C LYS A 121 -1.57 -20.05 -3.72
N SER A 122 -0.35 -19.52 -3.80
CA SER A 122 0.69 -20.08 -4.66
C SER A 122 1.04 -21.54 -4.35
N ASP A 123 0.74 -22.02 -3.14
CA ASP A 123 0.88 -23.43 -2.76
C ASP A 123 -0.02 -24.37 -3.59
N LEU A 124 -1.17 -23.90 -4.08
CA LEU A 124 -2.02 -24.69 -4.96
C LEU A 124 -1.41 -24.83 -6.35
N ILE A 125 -0.75 -23.80 -6.85
CA ILE A 125 -0.06 -23.81 -8.15
C ILE A 125 1.20 -24.68 -8.10
N GLU A 126 1.91 -24.65 -6.97
CA GLU A 126 3.07 -25.51 -6.73
C GLU A 126 2.67 -26.99 -6.66
N ALA A 127 1.50 -27.29 -6.09
CA ALA A 127 0.96 -28.65 -6.05
C ALA A 127 0.45 -29.13 -7.42
N ASP A 128 -0.26 -28.27 -8.15
CA ASP A 128 -0.79 -28.57 -9.48
C ASP A 128 -0.81 -27.31 -10.36
N ARG A 129 0.06 -27.24 -11.35
CA ARG A 129 0.14 -26.09 -12.26
C ARG A 129 -1.12 -25.90 -13.11
N SER A 130 -1.91 -26.95 -13.33
CA SER A 130 -3.11 -26.89 -14.18
C SER A 130 -4.25 -26.07 -13.57
N VAL A 131 -4.22 -25.84 -12.26
CA VAL A 131 -5.23 -25.03 -11.56
C VAL A 131 -4.99 -23.52 -11.69
N ARG A 132 -3.87 -23.08 -12.28
CA ARG A 132 -3.59 -21.67 -12.51
C ARG A 132 -4.60 -21.10 -13.51
N GLN A 133 -5.29 -20.04 -13.11
CA GLN A 133 -6.22 -19.30 -13.97
C GLN A 133 -5.76 -17.87 -14.28
N VAL A 134 -4.70 -17.40 -13.63
CA VAL A 134 -4.12 -16.08 -13.84
C VAL A 134 -2.66 -16.24 -14.26
N ASP A 135 -2.32 -15.79 -15.47
CA ASP A 135 -0.96 -15.87 -15.97
C ASP A 135 -0.04 -14.89 -15.24
N TYR A 136 1.21 -15.29 -15.01
CA TYR A 136 2.19 -14.45 -14.31
C TYR A 136 2.56 -13.21 -15.14
N HIS A 137 2.77 -13.38 -16.44
CA HIS A 137 3.16 -12.30 -17.34
C HIS A 137 2.04 -11.27 -17.48
N ASP A 138 0.79 -11.72 -17.61
CA ASP A 138 -0.36 -10.81 -17.67
C ASP A 138 -0.48 -9.91 -16.43
N VAL A 139 -0.11 -10.42 -15.26
CA VAL A 139 -0.10 -9.63 -14.01
C VAL A 139 1.11 -8.73 -13.96
N GLN A 140 2.28 -9.22 -14.37
CA GLN A 140 3.51 -8.43 -14.38
C GLN A 140 3.40 -7.23 -15.33
N ASP A 141 2.91 -7.45 -16.55
CA ASP A 141 2.68 -6.38 -17.53
C ASP A 141 1.70 -5.33 -16.98
N PHE A 142 0.64 -5.78 -16.31
CA PHE A 142 -0.32 -4.88 -15.65
C PHE A 142 0.31 -4.13 -14.47
N ALA A 143 1.17 -4.79 -13.68
CA ALA A 143 1.88 -4.16 -12.58
C ALA A 143 2.82 -3.05 -13.08
N ASP A 144 3.56 -3.33 -14.15
CA ASP A 144 4.48 -2.39 -14.77
C ASP A 144 3.74 -1.19 -15.38
N GLU A 145 2.58 -1.43 -16.02
CA GLU A 145 1.70 -0.38 -16.56
C GLU A 145 1.27 0.64 -15.49
N ILE A 146 0.90 0.17 -14.30
CA ILE A 146 0.40 1.00 -13.21
C ILE A 146 1.49 1.46 -12.22
N GLY A 147 2.74 1.03 -12.43
CA GLY A 147 3.85 1.28 -11.49
C GLY A 147 3.69 0.57 -10.13
N ALA A 148 3.00 -0.57 -10.09
CA ALA A 148 2.84 -1.40 -8.91
C ALA A 148 3.92 -2.49 -8.83
N GLN A 149 4.13 -3.02 -7.63
CA GLN A 149 4.95 -4.22 -7.45
C GLN A 149 4.08 -5.47 -7.36
N HIS A 150 4.57 -6.58 -7.90
CA HIS A 150 3.84 -7.85 -7.95
C HIS A 150 4.53 -8.93 -7.10
N PHE A 151 3.73 -9.64 -6.28
CA PHE A 151 4.15 -10.75 -5.44
C PHE A 151 3.19 -11.92 -5.58
N GLU A 152 3.72 -13.15 -5.66
CA GLU A 152 2.93 -14.37 -5.46
C GLU A 152 3.25 -14.97 -4.08
N THR A 153 2.23 -15.11 -3.23
CA THR A 153 2.32 -15.48 -1.82
C THR A 153 1.50 -16.74 -1.49
N SER A 154 1.90 -17.41 -0.42
CA SER A 154 1.07 -18.44 0.21
C SER A 154 0.99 -18.21 1.71
N SER A 155 -0.20 -17.86 2.18
CA SER A 155 -0.49 -17.81 3.62
C SER A 155 -0.38 -19.20 4.26
N LYS A 156 -0.51 -20.29 3.50
CA LYS A 156 -0.39 -21.65 4.01
C LYS A 156 1.07 -22.00 4.32
N THR A 157 1.99 -21.76 3.39
CA THR A 157 3.42 -22.10 3.56
C THR A 157 4.23 -20.97 4.20
N GLY A 158 3.75 -19.72 4.12
CA GLY A 158 4.46 -18.52 4.53
C GLY A 158 5.31 -17.88 3.43
N LYS A 159 5.33 -18.46 2.21
CA LYS A 159 6.11 -17.95 1.07
C LYS A 159 5.72 -16.51 0.72
N ASN A 160 6.70 -15.63 0.62
CA ASN A 160 6.59 -14.22 0.24
C ASN A 160 5.68 -13.38 1.15
N VAL A 161 5.29 -13.90 2.32
CA VAL A 161 4.38 -13.19 3.23
C VAL A 161 5.11 -12.10 3.99
N ASP A 162 6.31 -12.35 4.51
CA ASP A 162 7.04 -11.27 5.19
C ASP A 162 7.58 -10.26 4.18
N GLU A 163 7.99 -10.75 3.02
CA GLU A 163 8.63 -9.99 1.95
C GLU A 163 7.72 -8.88 1.43
N VAL A 164 6.41 -9.13 1.25
CA VAL A 164 5.49 -8.08 0.81
C VAL A 164 5.32 -6.97 1.84
N PHE A 165 5.19 -7.29 3.14
CA PHE A 165 5.03 -6.28 4.18
C PHE A 165 6.35 -5.56 4.51
N GLN A 166 7.47 -6.27 4.43
CA GLN A 166 8.81 -5.70 4.56
C GLN A 166 9.05 -4.67 3.45
N LYS A 167 8.71 -5.01 2.20
CA LYS A 167 8.84 -4.10 1.07
C LYS A 167 8.01 -2.83 1.23
N VAL A 168 6.76 -2.96 1.70
CA VAL A 168 5.90 -1.81 2.03
C VAL A 168 6.57 -0.86 3.04
N ALA A 169 7.17 -1.40 4.10
CA ALA A 169 7.82 -0.57 5.11
C ALA A 169 9.13 0.06 4.62
N GLU A 170 9.91 -0.66 3.81
CA GLU A 170 11.10 -0.12 3.13
C GLU A 170 10.76 1.05 2.22
N ASP A 171 9.75 0.89 1.38
CA ASP A 171 9.31 1.92 0.45
C ASP A 171 8.71 3.14 1.15
N PHE A 172 8.06 2.94 2.30
CA PHE A 172 7.61 4.02 3.17
C PHE A 172 8.81 4.77 3.79
N SER A 173 9.78 4.04 4.34
CA SER A 173 10.97 4.63 4.96
C SER A 173 11.82 5.41 3.97
N ASN A 174 11.99 4.90 2.75
CA ASN A 174 12.76 5.56 1.70
C ASN A 174 12.07 6.83 1.21
N CYS A 175 10.75 6.77 1.02
CA CYS A 175 9.98 7.95 0.65
C CYS A 175 10.05 9.04 1.73
N ALA A 176 9.99 8.68 3.02
CA ALA A 176 10.17 9.63 4.12
C ALA A 176 11.56 10.28 4.14
N LEU A 177 12.61 9.56 3.72
CA LEU A 177 13.97 10.11 3.63
C LEU A 177 14.11 11.13 2.49
N GLU A 178 13.51 10.88 1.34
CA GLU A 178 13.54 11.78 0.18
C GLU A 178 12.90 13.14 0.51
N PHE A 179 11.78 13.15 1.23
CA PHE A 179 11.15 14.39 1.68
C PHE A 179 12.03 15.18 2.67
N MET A 180 12.69 14.50 3.62
CA MET A 180 13.60 15.18 4.58
C MET A 180 14.88 15.72 3.93
N GLN A 181 15.37 15.09 2.86
CA GLN A 181 16.53 15.58 2.11
C GLN A 181 16.15 16.75 1.18
N GLY A 182 14.95 16.73 0.60
CA GLY A 182 14.42 17.84 -0.22
C GLY A 182 14.21 19.13 0.58
N GLU A 183 13.73 19.03 1.84
CA GLU A 183 13.61 20.19 2.73
C GLU A 183 14.97 20.79 3.13
N ASN A 184 15.99 19.95 3.33
CA ASN A 184 17.35 20.43 3.63
C ASN A 184 18.00 21.16 2.44
N LEU A 185 17.71 20.74 1.20
CA LEU A 185 18.21 21.41 -0.01
C LEU A 185 17.54 22.79 -0.21
N LEU A 186 16.23 22.91 0.05
CA LEU A 186 15.52 24.20 0.02
C LEU A 186 15.93 25.16 1.16
N GLN A 187 16.44 24.62 2.28
CA GLN A 187 17.07 25.45 3.32
C GLN A 187 18.50 25.87 2.94
N SER A 188 19.23 25.08 2.14
CA SER A 188 20.58 25.42 1.69
C SER A 188 20.62 26.52 0.61
N GLU A 189 19.56 26.67 -0.20
CA GLU A 189 19.47 27.76 -1.18
C GLU A 189 18.99 29.10 -0.60
N ASN A 190 18.53 29.13 0.67
CA ASN A 190 18.05 30.37 1.31
C ASN A 190 19.10 31.13 2.15
N THR A 191 20.38 30.74 2.12
CA THR A 191 21.45 31.46 2.86
C THR A 191 22.06 32.68 2.15
N TYR A 192 21.54 33.11 1.01
CA TYR A 192 22.01 34.32 0.31
C TYR A 192 20.89 35.27 -0.13
N PHE A 193 19.99 35.65 0.79
CA PHE A 193 19.22 36.90 0.62
C PHE A 193 19.32 37.74 1.90
N ARG A 194 20.40 38.52 2.00
CA ARG A 194 20.46 39.67 2.90
C ARG A 194 19.41 40.68 2.42
N LEU A 195 18.39 40.89 3.24
CA LEU A 195 17.43 41.98 3.07
C LEU A 195 18.16 43.32 3.13
N THR A 196 18.19 44.06 2.02
CA THR A 196 18.34 45.52 2.03
C THR A 196 16.97 46.14 1.74
N PRO A 197 16.51 47.14 2.52
CA PRO A 197 15.22 47.76 2.30
C PRO A 197 15.29 48.73 1.11
N GLY A 198 14.46 48.51 0.10
CA GLY A 198 14.12 49.53 -0.90
C GLY A 198 14.04 49.03 -2.35
N SER A 199 12.88 49.26 -2.96
CA SER A 199 12.56 49.24 -4.40
C SER A 199 12.06 47.92 -5.00
N VAL A 200 10.83 48.01 -5.49
CA VAL A 200 10.08 47.01 -6.27
C VAL A 200 10.62 46.93 -7.70
N CYS A 201 10.73 45.72 -8.26
CA CYS A 201 10.60 45.49 -9.70
C CYS A 201 9.74 44.25 -9.93
N PHE A 202 8.62 44.43 -10.65
CA PHE A 202 7.74 43.39 -11.18
C PHE A 202 8.01 43.21 -12.68
N ARG A 203 7.66 42.02 -13.19
CA ARG A 203 7.63 41.51 -14.59
C ARG A 203 8.92 40.81 -15.08
N ASP A 204 8.89 39.62 -15.69
CA ASP A 204 7.81 38.77 -16.20
C ASP A 204 8.26 37.28 -16.27
N ASN A 205 7.30 36.38 -16.03
CA ASN A 205 7.11 35.01 -16.54
C ASN A 205 8.29 34.00 -16.62
N ALA A 206 8.33 33.09 -15.64
CA ALA A 206 8.19 31.62 -15.84
C ALA A 206 8.72 30.90 -14.60
N PHE A 207 7.89 30.66 -13.58
CA PHE A 207 8.06 29.63 -12.53
C PHE A 207 6.97 29.85 -11.48
N GLN A 208 5.72 29.52 -11.82
CA GLN A 208 4.63 29.65 -10.86
C GLN A 208 3.61 28.53 -11.06
N THR A 209 3.96 27.31 -10.65
CA THR A 209 2.96 26.26 -10.33
C THR A 209 3.45 25.19 -9.35
N LEU A 210 4.39 25.49 -8.43
CA LEU A 210 4.81 24.50 -7.42
C LEU A 210 4.75 24.98 -5.95
N THR A 211 4.04 26.07 -5.69
CA THR A 211 3.83 26.57 -4.32
C THR A 211 2.34 26.65 -3.98
N LEU A 212 1.65 25.50 -3.96
CA LEU A 212 0.35 25.40 -3.27
C LEU A 212 -0.07 23.93 -3.04
N SER A 213 0.78 23.15 -2.36
CA SER A 213 0.34 21.85 -1.80
C SER A 213 0.99 21.46 -0.46
N VAL A 214 1.94 22.24 0.06
CA VAL A 214 2.74 21.83 1.24
C VAL A 214 2.21 22.34 2.59
N ILE A 215 1.08 23.07 2.62
CA ILE A 215 0.48 23.54 3.88
C ILE A 215 -0.96 23.00 4.01
N CYS A 216 -1.13 21.68 4.12
CA CYS A 216 -2.43 21.10 4.52
C CYS A 216 -2.36 19.74 5.24
N CYS A 217 -1.25 19.36 5.87
CA CYS A 217 -1.19 18.09 6.63
C CYS A 217 -0.70 18.23 8.08
N LEU A 218 -0.79 19.42 8.68
CA LEU A 218 -0.66 19.60 10.13
C LEU A 218 -1.86 20.37 10.67
N ALA A 219 -2.99 19.65 10.82
CA ALA A 219 -4.07 19.95 11.76
C ALA A 219 -4.84 18.65 12.04
#